data_AF-A0AAU1XSP5-F1
#
_entry.id   AF-A0AAU1XSP5-F1
#
_cell.length_a   1.000
_cell.length_b   1.000
_cell.length_c   1.000
_cell.angle_alpha   90.00
_cell.angle_beta   90.00
_cell.angle_gamma   90.00
#
_symmetry.space_group_name_H-M   'P 1'
#
loop_
_entity.id
_entity.type
_entity.pdbx_description
1 polymer ?
#
loop_
_entity_poly.entity_id
_entity_poly.type
_entity_poly.pdbx_seq_one_letter_code
_entity_poly.pdbx_strand_id
1 'polypeptide(L)'
;MEWDWWTVEFGDAHAGAVGVLIGGCEPGQVYFDVGSGPDIPSTSHWSAYDGRHRRPRAEVLRGVCACGWRGAAEYPLDWDAVGDRPLYEADVDLTGPLADWNAHLSLVRDRAAQLPEPLAALLVELAERLTATTGDAPLAALRAVGVLERIAARVGHEAAGVLAEDGVSAEAVATGLGTTHSKALMLLLTAQDG
;
A
#
# COMPACT_ATOMS: atom_id res chain seq x y z
N MET A 1 5.70 0.05 -9.28
CA MET A 1 4.39 0.71 -9.17
C MET A 1 4.52 1.73 -8.07
N GLU A 2 4.17 2.98 -8.37
CA GLU A 2 4.06 4.04 -7.38
C GLU A 2 2.70 3.92 -6.70
N TRP A 3 2.65 4.09 -5.38
CA TRP A 3 1.44 3.93 -4.58
C TRP A 3 0.99 5.28 -4.05
N ASP A 4 -0.29 5.57 -4.21
CA ASP A 4 -0.89 6.87 -3.88
C ASP A 4 -1.53 6.87 -2.50
N TRP A 5 -1.96 5.69 -2.03
CA TRP A 5 -2.76 5.53 -0.82
C TRP A 5 -2.13 4.52 0.12
N TRP A 6 -2.12 4.84 1.42
CA TRP A 6 -1.63 3.94 2.46
C TRP A 6 -2.44 4.10 3.75
N THR A 7 -2.34 3.11 4.62
CA THR A 7 -2.82 3.19 6.00
C THR A 7 -1.71 2.77 6.94
N VAL A 8 -1.70 3.30 8.17
CA VAL A 8 -0.73 2.88 9.20
C VAL A 8 -0.91 1.40 9.56
N GLU A 9 -2.15 0.92 9.53
CA GLU A 9 -2.51 -0.44 9.93
C GLU A 9 -1.91 -1.52 9.02
N PHE A 10 -1.95 -1.32 7.70
CA PHE A 10 -1.50 -2.35 6.73
C PHE A 10 -0.24 -1.95 5.95
N GLY A 11 0.17 -0.68 6.02
CA GLY A 11 1.35 -0.14 5.34
C GLY A 11 1.45 -0.56 3.88
N ASP A 12 2.67 -0.90 3.45
CA ASP A 12 2.97 -1.26 2.06
C ASP A 12 2.30 -2.56 1.58
N ALA A 13 1.86 -3.44 2.50
CA ALA A 13 1.24 -4.71 2.10
C ALA A 13 -0.08 -4.48 1.38
N HIS A 14 -0.79 -3.41 1.75
CA HIS A 14 -2.05 -3.02 1.12
C HIS A 14 -2.06 -1.56 0.62
N ALA A 15 -0.89 -1.03 0.26
CA ALA A 15 -0.81 0.24 -0.43
C ALA A 15 -1.69 0.23 -1.70
N GLY A 16 -2.39 1.33 -1.94
CA GLY A 16 -3.38 1.48 -3.00
C GLY A 16 -2.92 2.47 -4.05
N ALA A 17 -3.44 2.31 -5.26
CA ALA A 17 -3.24 3.24 -6.35
C ALA A 17 -4.41 3.16 -7.34
N VAL A 18 -4.38 4.05 -8.32
CA VAL A 18 -5.22 3.95 -9.51
C VAL A 18 -4.54 3.04 -10.54
N GLY A 19 -5.25 2.00 -10.97
CA GLY A 19 -4.90 1.21 -12.15
C GLY A 19 -5.62 1.70 -13.40
N VAL A 20 -5.04 1.44 -14.57
CA VAL A 20 -5.59 1.81 -15.88
C VAL A 20 -5.90 0.57 -16.71
N LEU A 21 -6.93 0.63 -17.56
CA LEU A 21 -7.13 -0.34 -18.64
C LEU A 21 -7.19 0.34 -20.01
N ILE A 22 -6.73 -0.39 -21.02
CA ILE A 22 -6.76 -0.01 -22.44
C ILE A 22 -7.21 -1.25 -23.22
N GLY A 23 -8.30 -1.16 -23.97
CA GLY A 23 -8.92 -2.33 -24.61
C GLY A 23 -9.28 -3.42 -23.61
N GLY A 24 -9.67 -3.04 -22.38
CA GLY A 24 -10.00 -3.94 -21.28
C GLY A 24 -8.80 -4.65 -20.60
N CYS A 25 -7.57 -4.33 -20.97
CA CYS A 25 -6.36 -4.96 -20.41
C CYS A 25 -5.49 -3.97 -19.63
N GLU A 26 -4.76 -4.45 -18.62
CA GLU A 26 -3.71 -3.66 -17.97
C GLU A 26 -2.55 -3.43 -18.95
N PRO A 27 -2.19 -2.18 -19.26
CA PRO A 27 -1.09 -1.89 -20.15
C PRO A 27 0.26 -2.13 -19.48
N GLY A 28 1.31 -2.30 -20.30
CA GLY A 28 2.68 -2.24 -19.83
C GLY A 28 3.09 -0.83 -19.39
N GLN A 29 4.28 -0.72 -18.79
CA GLN A 29 4.81 0.57 -18.32
C GLN A 29 4.99 1.57 -19.47
N VAL A 30 4.80 2.84 -19.15
CA VAL A 30 5.12 3.97 -20.03
C VAL A 30 6.60 4.27 -19.89
N TYR A 31 7.32 4.22 -21.02
CA TYR A 31 8.74 4.59 -21.10
C TYR A 31 8.88 6.04 -21.56
N PHE A 32 9.78 6.77 -20.89
CA PHE A 32 10.11 8.14 -21.24
C PHE A 32 11.40 8.12 -22.06
N ASP A 33 11.30 8.42 -23.36
CA ASP A 33 12.47 8.59 -24.22
C ASP A 33 13.15 9.92 -23.90
N VAL A 34 14.02 9.89 -22.89
CA VAL A 34 14.80 11.04 -22.40
C VAL A 34 16.30 10.76 -22.51
N GLY A 35 16.77 10.34 -23.70
CA GLY A 35 18.18 10.40 -24.08
C GLY A 35 18.95 9.08 -24.10
N SER A 36 20.23 9.16 -24.48
CA SER A 36 21.10 8.03 -24.86
C SER A 36 21.74 7.23 -23.71
N GLY A 37 21.10 7.19 -22.54
CA GLY A 37 21.56 6.42 -21.38
C GLY A 37 21.18 4.94 -21.47
N PRO A 38 21.87 4.04 -20.75
CA PRO A 38 21.51 2.61 -20.71
C PRO A 38 20.19 2.34 -19.96
N ASP A 39 19.77 3.25 -19.08
CA ASP A 39 18.53 3.15 -18.33
C ASP A 39 17.49 4.14 -18.87
N ILE A 40 16.39 3.60 -19.40
CA ILE A 40 15.25 4.39 -19.87
C ILE A 40 14.25 4.51 -18.71
N PRO A 41 13.98 5.73 -18.20
CA PRO A 41 12.99 5.92 -17.14
C PRO A 41 11.61 5.39 -17.57
N SER A 42 10.89 4.75 -16.66
CA SER A 42 9.55 4.22 -16.90
C SER A 42 8.65 4.33 -15.69
N THR A 43 7.34 4.37 -15.91
CA THR A 43 6.35 4.40 -14.83
C THR A 43 5.09 3.61 -15.19
N SER A 44 4.40 3.14 -14.16
CA SER A 44 3.05 2.59 -14.25
C SER A 44 1.99 3.53 -13.65
N HIS A 45 2.37 4.75 -13.25
CA HIS A 45 1.43 5.71 -12.65
C HIS A 45 0.36 6.11 -13.67
N TRP A 46 -0.90 6.14 -13.25
CA TRP A 46 -2.07 6.28 -14.13
C TRP A 46 -2.03 7.55 -15.00
N SER A 47 -1.49 8.64 -14.45
CA SER A 47 -1.40 9.92 -15.17
C SER A 47 -0.44 9.90 -16.37
N ALA A 48 0.42 8.90 -16.49
CA ALA A 48 1.32 8.75 -17.63
C ALA A 48 0.63 8.20 -18.89
N TYR A 49 -0.58 7.64 -18.76
CA TYR A 49 -1.36 7.07 -19.85
C TYR A 49 -2.28 8.12 -20.49
N ASP A 50 -1.68 9.25 -20.87
CA ASP A 50 -2.39 10.46 -21.33
C ASP A 50 -2.51 10.60 -22.86
N GLY A 51 -2.00 9.62 -23.63
CA GLY A 51 -1.98 9.67 -25.09
C GLY A 51 -0.93 10.61 -25.69
N ARG A 52 -0.22 11.41 -24.89
CA ARG A 52 0.75 12.40 -25.38
C ARG A 52 2.07 11.73 -25.73
N HIS A 53 2.82 12.32 -26.66
CA HIS A 53 4.12 11.79 -27.09
C HIS A 53 4.09 10.31 -27.50
N ARG A 54 2.98 9.85 -28.13
CA ARG A 54 2.72 8.46 -28.54
C ARG A 54 2.60 7.46 -27.38
N ARG A 55 2.39 7.94 -26.15
CA ARG A 55 2.07 7.09 -25.01
C ARG A 55 0.69 6.47 -25.20
N PRO A 56 0.42 5.31 -24.60
CA PRO A 56 -0.93 4.76 -24.57
C PRO A 56 -1.89 5.72 -23.86
N ARG A 57 -3.16 5.67 -24.26
CA ARG A 57 -4.23 6.50 -23.69
C ARG A 57 -5.15 5.60 -22.87
N ALA A 58 -5.30 5.88 -21.58
CA ALA A 58 -6.19 5.13 -20.69
C ALA A 58 -7.65 5.27 -21.13
N GLU A 59 -8.43 4.19 -21.04
CA GLU A 59 -9.87 4.22 -21.32
C GLU A 59 -10.68 4.27 -20.03
N VAL A 60 -10.28 3.44 -19.06
CA VAL A 60 -10.94 3.32 -17.76
C VAL A 60 -9.91 3.27 -16.63
N LEU A 61 -10.34 3.74 -15.45
CA LEU A 61 -9.62 3.66 -14.20
C LEU A 61 -10.26 2.61 -13.29
N ARG A 62 -9.48 2.06 -12.36
CA ARG A 62 -9.98 1.19 -11.27
C ARG A 62 -9.08 1.28 -10.05
N GLY A 63 -9.60 0.92 -8.88
CA GLY A 63 -8.77 0.75 -7.69
C GLY A 63 -7.85 -0.47 -7.84
N VAL A 64 -6.60 -0.36 -7.41
CA VAL A 64 -5.67 -1.50 -7.32
C VAL A 64 -4.94 -1.49 -5.98
N CYS A 65 -4.49 -2.66 -5.54
CA CYS A 65 -3.76 -2.81 -4.28
C CYS A 65 -2.48 -3.63 -4.47
N ALA A 66 -1.46 -3.32 -3.67
CA ALA A 66 -0.16 -3.99 -3.62
C ALA A 66 -0.27 -5.50 -3.37
N CYS A 67 -1.32 -5.95 -2.68
CA CYS A 67 -1.59 -7.37 -2.45
C CYS A 67 -2.02 -8.14 -3.71
N GLY A 68 -2.20 -7.46 -4.85
CA GLY A 68 -2.65 -8.05 -6.11
C GLY A 68 -4.15 -7.88 -6.39
N TRP A 69 -4.92 -7.35 -5.43
CA TRP A 69 -6.34 -7.06 -5.66
C TRP A 69 -6.53 -6.01 -6.76
N ARG A 70 -7.60 -6.19 -7.54
CA ARG A 70 -8.04 -5.33 -8.63
C ARG A 70 -9.53 -5.06 -8.46
N GLY A 71 -9.90 -3.79 -8.44
CA GLY A 71 -11.30 -3.36 -8.41
C GLY A 71 -12.07 -3.89 -9.60
N ALA A 72 -13.30 -4.35 -9.35
CA ALA A 72 -14.19 -4.85 -10.39
C ALA A 72 -14.92 -3.70 -11.10
N ALA A 73 -15.14 -2.57 -10.41
CA ALA A 73 -15.73 -1.40 -11.03
C ALA A 73 -14.71 -0.69 -11.92
N GLU A 74 -15.18 -0.27 -13.09
CA GLU A 74 -14.43 0.51 -14.06
C GLU A 74 -15.01 1.91 -14.12
N TYR A 75 -14.14 2.91 -14.08
CA TYR A 75 -14.48 4.32 -14.09
C TYR A 75 -13.96 4.94 -15.39
N PRO A 76 -14.83 5.14 -16.39
CA PRO A 76 -14.41 5.69 -17.68
C PRO A 76 -13.80 7.08 -17.54
N LEU A 77 -12.73 7.31 -18.29
CA LEU A 77 -12.03 8.59 -18.30
C LEU A 77 -12.71 9.52 -19.31
N ASP A 78 -13.28 10.63 -18.84
CA ASP A 78 -13.90 11.63 -19.70
C ASP A 78 -12.82 12.50 -20.37
N TRP A 79 -12.41 12.05 -21.55
CA TRP A 79 -11.41 12.72 -22.35
C TRP A 79 -11.84 14.07 -22.91
N ASP A 80 -13.14 14.30 -23.07
CA ASP A 80 -13.66 15.59 -23.53
C ASP A 80 -13.52 16.62 -22.40
N ALA A 81 -13.74 16.21 -21.14
CA ALA A 81 -13.53 17.05 -19.96
C ALA A 81 -12.05 17.31 -19.64
N VAL A 82 -11.18 16.32 -19.88
CA VAL A 82 -9.71 16.48 -19.73
C VAL A 82 -9.18 17.50 -20.75
N GLY A 83 -9.64 17.40 -22.01
CA GLY A 83 -9.19 18.23 -23.12
C GLY A 83 -7.70 18.02 -23.43
N ASP A 84 -7.02 19.09 -23.81
CA ASP A 84 -5.59 19.07 -24.17
C ASP A 84 -4.67 19.25 -22.96
N ARG A 85 -5.07 18.90 -21.73
CA ARG A 85 -4.22 19.00 -20.51
C ARG A 85 -3.58 17.65 -20.18
N PRO A 86 -2.41 17.62 -19.50
CA PRO A 86 -1.89 16.36 -18.99
C PRO A 86 -2.80 15.83 -17.89
N LEU A 87 -2.89 14.51 -17.73
CA LEU A 87 -3.76 13.92 -16.72
C LEU A 87 -3.40 14.32 -15.29
N TYR A 88 -2.12 14.56 -14.99
CA TYR A 88 -1.70 14.99 -13.65
C TYR A 88 -2.10 16.45 -13.32
N GLU A 89 -2.52 17.25 -14.31
CA GLU A 89 -3.07 18.60 -14.14
C GLU A 89 -4.61 18.62 -14.28
N ALA A 90 -5.21 17.49 -14.68
CA ALA A 90 -6.65 17.38 -14.84
C ALA A 90 -7.30 17.03 -13.50
N ASP A 91 -8.43 17.67 -13.21
CA ASP A 91 -9.27 17.38 -12.04
C ASP A 91 -10.08 16.08 -12.29
N VAL A 92 -9.36 14.96 -12.41
CA VAL A 92 -9.97 13.64 -12.60
C VAL A 92 -10.56 13.16 -11.28
N ASP A 93 -11.83 12.77 -11.28
CA ASP A 93 -12.48 12.23 -10.11
C ASP A 93 -11.96 10.83 -9.78
N LEU A 94 -11.19 10.72 -8.70
CA LEU A 94 -10.64 9.45 -8.18
C LEU A 94 -11.46 8.89 -7.01
N THR A 95 -12.61 9.48 -6.69
CA THR A 95 -13.45 9.08 -5.54
C THR A 95 -13.89 7.63 -5.64
N GLY A 96 -14.27 7.17 -6.84
CA GLY A 96 -14.68 5.79 -7.10
C GLY A 96 -13.57 4.75 -6.82
N PRO A 97 -12.44 4.80 -7.54
CA PRO A 97 -11.29 3.92 -7.30
C PRO A 97 -10.82 3.90 -5.83
N LEU A 98 -10.80 5.07 -5.17
CA LEU A 98 -10.44 5.19 -3.77
C LEU A 98 -11.47 4.50 -2.84
N ALA A 99 -12.76 4.66 -3.12
CA ALA A 99 -13.83 4.01 -2.37
C ALA A 99 -13.74 2.48 -2.48
N ASP A 100 -13.47 1.93 -3.67
CA ASP A 100 -13.30 0.49 -3.84
C ASP A 100 -12.08 -0.04 -3.09
N TRP A 101 -10.96 0.69 -3.10
CA TRP A 101 -9.78 0.32 -2.30
C TRP A 101 -10.07 0.35 -0.81
N ASN A 102 -10.80 1.36 -0.32
CA ASN A 102 -11.24 1.40 1.09
C ASN A 102 -12.16 0.23 1.44
N ALA A 103 -13.09 -0.14 0.56
CA ALA A 103 -13.94 -1.31 0.75
C ALA A 103 -13.12 -2.61 0.79
N HIS A 104 -12.10 -2.73 -0.08
CA HIS A 104 -11.15 -3.83 -0.03
C HIS A 104 -10.41 -3.88 1.32
N LEU A 105 -9.92 -2.75 1.83
CA LEU A 105 -9.25 -2.70 3.14
C LEU A 105 -10.16 -3.13 4.29
N SER A 106 -11.44 -2.79 4.27
CA SER A 106 -12.40 -3.27 5.27
C SER A 106 -12.49 -4.80 5.25
N LEU A 107 -12.51 -5.42 4.07
CA LEU A 107 -12.49 -6.88 3.95
C LEU A 107 -11.19 -7.52 4.43
N VAL A 108 -10.06 -6.81 4.34
CA VAL A 108 -8.77 -7.25 4.89
C VAL A 108 -8.82 -7.18 6.41
N ARG A 109 -9.29 -6.06 6.97
CA ARG A 109 -9.44 -5.85 8.41
C ARG A 109 -10.36 -6.88 9.07
N ASP A 110 -11.48 -7.20 8.43
CA ASP A 110 -12.43 -8.20 8.94
C ASP A 110 -11.82 -9.61 9.04
N ARG A 111 -10.79 -9.92 8.22
CA ARG A 111 -10.07 -11.20 8.24
C ARG A 111 -8.84 -11.19 9.15
N ALA A 112 -8.29 -10.01 9.43
CA ALA A 112 -7.15 -9.87 10.31
C ALA A 112 -7.53 -10.21 11.76
N ALA A 113 -6.52 -10.63 12.52
CA ALA A 113 -6.62 -10.88 13.95
C ALA A 113 -6.98 -9.59 14.66
N GLN A 114 -8.08 -9.62 15.40
CA GLN A 114 -8.57 -8.45 16.13
C GLN A 114 -7.69 -8.21 17.35
N LEU A 115 -7.20 -6.97 17.49
CA LEU A 115 -6.49 -6.58 18.70
C LEU A 115 -7.49 -6.50 19.87
N PRO A 116 -7.09 -6.92 21.08
CA PRO A 116 -7.86 -6.59 22.28
C PRO A 116 -8.03 -5.08 22.41
N GLU A 117 -9.25 -4.61 22.67
CA GLU A 117 -9.58 -3.18 22.74
C GLU A 117 -8.61 -2.35 23.61
N PRO A 118 -8.17 -2.79 24.80
CA PRO A 118 -7.20 -2.02 25.59
C PRO A 118 -5.85 -1.82 24.89
N LEU A 119 -5.42 -2.80 24.09
CA LEU A 119 -4.17 -2.71 23.34
C LEU A 119 -4.33 -1.79 22.13
N ALA A 120 -5.45 -1.88 21.41
CA ALA A 120 -5.76 -0.97 20.30
C ALA A 120 -5.78 0.50 20.76
N ALA A 121 -6.48 0.78 21.88
CA ALA A 121 -6.54 2.12 22.46
C ALA A 121 -5.16 2.66 22.88
N LEU A 122 -4.30 1.80 23.47
CA LEU A 122 -2.94 2.18 23.86
C LEU A 122 -2.08 2.57 22.65
N LEU A 123 -2.22 1.86 21.52
CA LEU A 123 -1.48 2.19 20.30
C LEU A 123 -1.90 3.55 19.73
N VAL A 124 -3.20 3.88 19.80
CA VAL A 124 -3.72 5.21 19.42
C VAL A 124 -3.15 6.30 20.32
N GLU A 125 -3.24 6.13 21.64
CA GLU A 125 -2.71 7.10 22.61
C GLU A 125 -1.19 7.33 22.42
N LEU A 126 -0.45 6.25 22.17
CA LEU A 126 0.99 6.32 21.94
C LEU A 126 1.31 7.11 20.66
N ALA A 127 0.58 6.88 19.56
CA ALA A 127 0.75 7.60 18.31
C ALA A 127 0.47 9.10 18.48
N GLU A 128 -0.60 9.47 19.18
CA GLU A 128 -0.94 10.86 19.51
C GLU A 128 0.18 11.53 20.32
N ARG A 129 0.68 10.86 21.37
CA ARG A 129 1.75 11.38 22.22
C ARG A 129 3.06 11.57 21.46
N LEU A 130 3.43 10.64 20.59
CA LEU A 130 4.63 10.76 19.75
C LEU A 130 4.50 11.91 18.76
N THR A 131 3.32 12.09 18.19
CA THR A 131 3.02 13.20 17.27
C THR A 131 3.15 14.54 17.98
N ALA A 132 2.56 14.69 19.18
CA ALA A 132 2.71 15.90 19.99
C ALA A 132 4.17 16.15 20.39
N THR A 133 4.87 15.11 20.86
CA THR A 133 6.30 15.20 21.26
C THR A 133 7.20 15.60 20.10
N THR A 134 6.84 15.27 18.85
CA THR A 134 7.61 15.68 17.67
C THR A 134 7.64 17.20 17.51
N GLY A 135 6.53 17.89 17.85
CA GLY A 135 6.46 19.34 17.83
C GLY A 135 7.29 20.00 18.94
N ASP A 136 7.28 19.44 20.14
CA ASP A 136 7.91 20.04 21.32
C ASP A 136 9.39 19.62 21.50
N ALA A 137 9.72 18.36 21.23
CA ALA A 137 11.00 17.74 21.52
C ALA A 137 11.34 16.62 20.50
N PRO A 138 11.68 16.95 19.23
CA PRO A 138 11.83 15.99 18.15
C PRO A 138 12.88 14.89 18.41
N LEU A 139 14.00 15.22 19.09
CA LEU A 139 15.00 14.20 19.46
C LEU A 139 14.47 13.21 20.50
N ALA A 140 13.60 13.65 21.41
CA ALA A 140 12.96 12.77 22.38
C ALA A 140 11.93 11.85 21.70
N ALA A 141 11.16 12.37 20.74
CA ALA A 141 10.25 11.58 19.91
C ALA A 141 11.03 10.49 19.14
N LEU A 142 12.13 10.87 18.46
CA LEU A 142 12.95 9.92 17.71
C LEU A 142 13.56 8.83 18.61
N ARG A 143 14.02 9.21 19.81
CA ARG A 143 14.51 8.25 20.81
C ARG A 143 13.40 7.28 21.24
N ALA A 144 12.19 7.77 21.47
CA ALA A 144 11.05 6.94 21.86
C ALA A 144 10.68 5.95 20.74
N VAL A 145 10.62 6.40 19.49
CA VAL A 145 10.40 5.54 18.31
C VAL A 145 11.44 4.43 18.25
N GLY A 146 12.73 4.74 18.38
CA GLY A 146 13.78 3.70 18.37
C GLY A 146 13.68 2.69 19.52
N VAL A 147 13.14 3.09 20.69
CA VAL A 147 12.85 2.14 21.78
C VAL A 147 11.67 1.23 21.41
N LEU A 148 10.61 1.78 20.83
CA LEU A 148 9.43 1.03 20.40
C LEU A 148 9.77 0.02 19.32
N GLU A 149 10.60 0.39 18.33
CA GLU A 149 11.08 -0.53 17.29
C GLU A 149 11.79 -1.74 17.88
N ARG A 150 12.65 -1.56 18.89
CA ARG A 150 13.33 -2.68 19.56
C ARG A 150 12.38 -3.56 20.37
N ILE A 151 11.39 -2.96 21.03
CA ILE A 151 10.35 -3.72 21.76
C ILE A 151 9.52 -4.53 20.77
N ALA A 152 9.05 -3.91 19.69
CA ALA A 152 8.25 -4.54 18.65
C ALA A 152 9.02 -5.67 17.95
N ALA A 153 10.29 -5.47 17.63
CA ALA A 153 11.14 -6.51 17.03
C ALA A 153 11.28 -7.73 17.95
N ARG A 154 11.57 -7.51 19.25
CA ARG A 154 11.72 -8.60 20.22
C ARG A 154 10.40 -9.38 20.41
N VAL A 155 9.31 -8.67 20.73
CA VAL A 155 8.01 -9.30 20.98
C VAL A 155 7.46 -9.96 19.70
N GLY A 156 7.68 -9.35 18.55
CA GLY A 156 7.29 -9.90 17.25
C GLY A 156 8.03 -11.20 16.93
N HIS A 157 9.32 -11.28 17.21
CA HIS A 157 10.11 -12.51 17.06
C HIS A 157 9.62 -13.61 18.01
N GLU A 158 9.37 -13.30 19.29
CA GLU A 158 8.81 -14.25 20.26
C GLU A 158 7.44 -14.79 19.81
N ALA A 159 6.53 -13.90 19.37
CA ALA A 159 5.21 -14.30 18.88
C ALA A 159 5.29 -15.15 17.59
N ALA A 160 6.17 -14.79 16.66
CA ALA A 160 6.41 -15.56 15.45
C ALA A 160 7.01 -16.95 15.77
N GLY A 161 7.88 -17.05 16.78
CA GLY A 161 8.44 -18.31 17.26
C GLY A 161 7.36 -19.26 17.77
N VAL A 162 6.45 -18.77 18.62
CA VAL A 162 5.30 -19.54 19.11
C VAL A 162 4.44 -20.05 17.95
N LEU A 163 4.12 -19.19 16.97
CA LEU A 163 3.34 -19.60 15.78
C LEU A 163 4.07 -20.63 14.92
N ALA A 164 5.40 -20.53 14.81
CA ALA A 164 6.21 -21.49 14.07
C ALA A 164 6.28 -22.85 14.78
N GLU A 165 6.40 -22.86 16.11
CA GLU A 165 6.35 -24.08 16.95
C GLU A 165 4.97 -24.77 16.86
N ASP A 166 3.89 -23.98 16.84
CA ASP A 166 2.52 -24.46 16.66
C ASP A 166 2.22 -24.91 15.21
N GLY A 167 3.18 -24.78 14.29
CA GLY A 167 3.05 -25.21 12.89
C GLY A 167 2.06 -24.37 12.09
N VAL A 168 1.82 -23.12 12.48
CA VAL A 168 0.90 -22.22 11.77
C VAL A 168 1.48 -21.87 10.40
N SER A 169 0.68 -22.05 9.34
CA SER A 169 1.12 -21.77 7.97
C SER A 169 1.34 -20.28 7.73
N ALA A 170 2.27 -19.95 6.82
CA ALA A 170 2.50 -18.57 6.39
C ALA A 170 1.25 -17.91 5.79
N GLU A 171 0.35 -18.67 5.18
CA GLU A 171 -0.93 -18.17 4.66
C GLU A 171 -1.89 -17.75 5.79
N ALA A 172 -1.98 -18.55 6.85
CA ALA A 172 -2.78 -18.22 8.02
C ALA A 172 -2.22 -16.98 8.74
N VAL A 173 -0.90 -16.90 8.89
CA VAL A 173 -0.22 -15.71 9.45
C VAL A 173 -0.43 -14.49 8.58
N ALA A 174 -0.28 -14.61 7.25
CA ALA A 174 -0.51 -13.50 6.33
C ALA A 174 -1.93 -12.94 6.43
N THR A 175 -2.92 -13.84 6.48
CA THR A 175 -4.33 -13.48 6.64
C THR A 175 -4.58 -12.81 7.99
N GLY A 176 -4.09 -13.42 9.08
CA GLY A 176 -4.25 -12.90 10.43
C GLY A 176 -3.55 -11.56 10.67
N LEU A 177 -2.47 -11.26 9.96
CA LEU A 177 -1.76 -9.98 10.09
C LEU A 177 -2.18 -8.94 9.05
N GLY A 178 -3.04 -9.30 8.09
CA GLY A 178 -3.34 -8.42 6.94
C GLY A 178 -2.07 -8.05 6.16
N THR A 179 -1.17 -9.01 5.94
CA THR A 179 0.12 -8.81 5.27
C THR A 179 0.31 -9.77 4.09
N THR A 180 1.42 -9.65 3.37
CA THR A 180 1.71 -10.54 2.25
C THR A 180 2.25 -11.89 2.73
N HIS A 181 1.99 -12.96 1.96
CA HIS A 181 2.55 -14.28 2.23
C HIS A 181 4.08 -14.25 2.40
N SER A 182 4.80 -13.52 1.54
CA SER A 182 6.26 -13.42 1.63
C SER A 182 6.71 -12.76 2.93
N LYS A 183 6.02 -11.70 3.40
CA LYS A 183 6.33 -11.06 4.69
C LYS A 183 6.05 -12.02 5.86
N ALA A 184 4.92 -12.72 5.85
CA ALA A 184 4.58 -13.71 6.87
C ALA A 184 5.58 -14.87 6.92
N LEU A 185 5.98 -15.39 5.75
CA LEU A 185 6.99 -16.45 5.64
C LEU A 185 8.32 -16.00 6.23
N MET A 186 8.77 -14.78 5.89
CA MET A 186 10.00 -14.23 6.45
C MET A 186 9.94 -14.10 7.98
N LEU A 187 8.81 -13.65 8.54
CA LEU A 187 8.63 -13.57 10.00
C LEU A 187 8.81 -14.94 10.66
N LEU A 188 8.16 -15.98 10.12
CA LEU A 188 8.24 -17.34 10.66
C LEU A 188 9.66 -17.92 10.55
N LEU A 189 10.34 -17.73 9.42
CA LEU A 189 11.70 -18.24 9.23
C LEU A 189 12.70 -17.56 10.16
N THR A 190 12.65 -16.22 10.24
CA THR A 190 13.57 -15.46 11.10
C THR A 190 13.38 -15.76 12.59
N ALA A 191 12.21 -16.28 12.99
CA ALA A 191 11.95 -16.71 14.36
C ALA A 191 12.58 -18.05 14.73
N GLN A 192 12.93 -18.87 13.75
CA GLN A 192 13.53 -20.20 13.95
C GLN A 192 15.07 -20.17 13.96
N ASP A 193 15.66 -19.07 13.51
CA ASP A 193 17.12 -18.89 13.39
C ASP A 193 17.79 -18.27 14.64
N GLY A 194 17.01 -18.01 15.71
CA GLY A 194 17.47 -17.41 16.99
C GLY A 194 17.57 -18.43 18.12
#